data_AF-A0A3C1WW30-F1
#
_entry.id   AF-A0A3C1WW30-F1
#
_cell.length_a   1.000
_cell.length_b   1.000
_cell.length_c   1.000
_cell.angle_alpha   90.00
_cell.angle_beta   90.00
_cell.angle_gamma   90.00
#
_symmetry.space_group_name_H-M   'P 1'
#
loop_
_entity.id
_entity.type
_entity.pdbx_description
1 polymer ?
#
loop_
_entity_poly.entity_id
_entity_poly.type
_entity_poly.pdbx_seq_one_letter_code
_entity_poly.pdbx_strand_id
1 'polypeptide(L)'
;MIVTTDRLSAFDVVMNEPIPYKGFVLTQMADFWFQKLSYVVANHLSGIAPESVVSENEVAQVKNRAIVARKLKALPIEAIVRGYLSGSGWKDYQKTQTVCGIKLPQGLKESA
;
A
#
# COMPACT_ATOMS: atom_id res chain seq x y z
N MET A 1 -7.54 -2.44 14.41
CA MET A 1 -7.81 -3.38 13.30
C MET A 1 -7.82 -2.60 12.00
N ILE A 2 -7.24 -3.17 10.93
CA ILE A 2 -7.28 -2.62 9.58
C ILE A 2 -8.13 -3.59 8.75
N VAL A 3 -9.17 -3.10 8.09
CA VAL A 3 -10.04 -3.91 7.21
C VAL A 3 -9.96 -3.37 5.79
N THR A 4 -9.44 -4.16 4.87
CA THR A 4 -9.35 -3.80 3.46
C THR A 4 -10.66 -4.13 2.76
N THR A 5 -11.38 -3.10 2.33
CA THR A 5 -12.63 -3.27 1.58
C THR A 5 -12.40 -3.46 0.09
N ASP A 6 -13.46 -3.86 -0.60
CA ASP A 6 -13.50 -4.03 -2.06
C ASP A 6 -13.67 -2.70 -2.83
N ARG A 7 -13.79 -1.56 -2.12
CA ARG A 7 -13.86 -0.24 -2.74
C ARG A 7 -12.58 0.09 -3.51
N LEU A 8 -12.74 0.80 -4.62
CA LEU A 8 -11.67 1.31 -5.47
C LEU A 8 -11.77 2.83 -5.56
N SER A 9 -10.63 3.52 -5.61
CA SER A 9 -10.56 4.96 -5.85
C SER A 9 -9.56 5.29 -6.94
N ALA A 10 -9.86 6.33 -7.72
CA ALA A 10 -8.94 6.93 -8.69
C ALA A 10 -9.18 8.43 -8.72
N PHE A 11 -8.10 9.22 -8.87
CA PHE A 11 -8.16 10.69 -8.85
C PHE A 11 -8.92 11.24 -7.62
N ASP A 12 -8.65 10.67 -6.45
CA ASP A 12 -9.27 11.01 -5.16
C ASP A 12 -10.79 10.82 -5.08
N VAL A 13 -11.39 10.08 -6.02
CA VAL A 13 -12.81 9.73 -6.04
C VAL A 13 -12.99 8.23 -5.82
N VAL A 14 -13.86 7.86 -4.87
CA VAL A 14 -14.29 6.46 -4.65
C VAL A 14 -15.31 6.09 -5.72
N MET A 15 -15.07 4.99 -6.44
CA MET A 15 -15.97 4.49 -7.47
C MET A 15 -17.22 3.86 -6.86
N ASN A 16 -18.33 3.92 -7.60
CA ASN A 16 -19.62 3.37 -7.16
C ASN A 16 -19.62 1.84 -7.09
N GLU A 17 -18.94 1.18 -8.03
CA GLU A 17 -18.89 -0.28 -8.11
C GLU A 17 -17.63 -0.81 -7.42
N PRO A 18 -17.75 -1.70 -6.43
CA PRO A 18 -16.59 -2.37 -5.83
C PRO A 18 -15.96 -3.38 -6.79
N ILE A 19 -14.72 -3.76 -6.52
CA ILE A 19 -14.07 -4.90 -7.20
C ILE A 19 -14.16 -6.11 -6.26
N PRO A 20 -15.02 -7.11 -6.54
CA PRO A 20 -15.19 -8.25 -5.65
C PRO A 20 -13.86 -8.92 -5.32
N TYR A 21 -13.66 -9.24 -4.03
CA TYR A 21 -12.46 -9.88 -3.49
C TYR A 21 -11.16 -9.06 -3.59
N LYS A 22 -11.19 -7.80 -4.04
CA LYS A 22 -10.00 -6.92 -4.01
C LYS A 22 -9.41 -6.83 -2.60
N GLY A 23 -10.25 -6.68 -1.59
CA GLY A 23 -9.82 -6.63 -0.19
C GLY A 23 -9.06 -7.88 0.23
N PHE A 24 -9.48 -9.05 -0.25
CA PHE A 24 -8.83 -10.34 0.04
C PHE A 24 -7.44 -10.37 -0.56
N VAL A 25 -7.35 -10.11 -1.86
CA VAL A 25 -6.10 -10.17 -2.61
C VAL A 25 -5.08 -9.17 -2.04
N LEU A 26 -5.50 -7.94 -1.74
CA LEU A 26 -4.60 -6.91 -1.23
C LEU A 26 -4.12 -7.22 0.20
N THR A 27 -4.97 -7.77 1.06
CA THR A 27 -4.54 -8.19 2.41
C THR A 27 -3.53 -9.34 2.33
N GLN A 28 -3.78 -10.37 1.53
CA GLN A 28 -2.83 -11.49 1.34
C GLN A 28 -1.50 -11.04 0.73
N MET A 29 -1.55 -10.07 -0.21
CA MET A 29 -0.35 -9.49 -0.81
C MET A 29 0.47 -8.71 0.21
N ALA A 30 -0.18 -7.94 1.09
CA ALA A 30 0.50 -7.25 2.18
C ALA A 30 1.16 -8.25 3.14
N ASP A 31 0.45 -9.30 3.55
CA ASP A 31 0.99 -10.35 4.44
C ASP A 31 2.20 -11.06 3.82
N PHE A 32 2.15 -11.37 2.52
CA PHE A 32 3.31 -11.91 1.81
C PHE A 32 4.54 -11.00 1.93
N TRP A 33 4.39 -9.69 1.67
CA TRP A 33 5.52 -8.76 1.75
C TRP A 33 6.01 -8.54 3.18
N PHE A 34 5.10 -8.48 4.17
CA PHE A 34 5.48 -8.41 5.58
C PHE A 34 6.30 -9.62 6.02
N GLN A 35 5.91 -10.83 5.59
CA GLN A 35 6.68 -12.04 5.87
C GLN A 35 8.01 -12.01 5.13
N LYS A 36 8.00 -11.70 3.83
CA LYS A 36 9.20 -11.69 2.98
C LYS A 36 10.26 -10.71 3.47
N LEU A 37 9.87 -9.56 4.01
CA LEU A 37 10.78 -8.50 4.46
C LEU A 37 10.96 -8.45 5.98
N SER A 38 10.44 -9.44 6.71
CA SER A 38 10.52 -9.49 8.19
C SER A 38 11.96 -9.49 8.73
N TYR A 39 12.92 -9.96 7.93
CA TYR A 39 14.35 -9.93 8.28
C TYR A 39 15.02 -8.58 7.99
N VAL A 40 14.38 -7.69 7.24
CA VAL A 40 14.91 -6.37 6.87
C VAL A 40 14.45 -5.31 7.86
N VAL A 41 13.15 -5.31 8.19
CA VAL A 41 12.55 -4.30 9.07
C VAL A 41 11.36 -4.88 9.84
N ALA A 42 11.21 -4.44 11.09
CA ALA A 42 10.04 -4.77 11.89
C ALA A 42 8.76 -4.16 11.28
N ASN A 43 7.64 -4.87 11.40
CA ASN A 43 6.34 -4.43 10.89
C ASN A 43 5.26 -4.42 11.99
N HIS A 44 4.10 -3.87 11.66
CA HIS A 44 3.01 -3.66 12.62
C HIS A 44 2.14 -4.88 12.88
N LEU A 45 2.38 -6.04 12.26
CA LEU A 45 1.55 -7.24 12.45
C LEU A 45 1.61 -7.70 13.91
N SER A 46 0.45 -7.99 14.52
CA SER A 46 0.40 -8.50 15.90
C SER A 46 0.44 -10.03 16.00
N GLY A 47 0.13 -10.74 14.90
CA GLY A 47 -0.06 -12.20 14.89
C GLY A 47 -1.43 -12.67 15.42
N ILE A 48 -2.29 -11.76 15.88
CA ILE A 48 -3.64 -12.09 16.36
C ILE A 48 -4.56 -12.30 15.16
N ALA A 49 -5.30 -13.41 15.16
CA ALA A 49 -6.31 -13.71 14.15
C ALA A 49 -7.47 -12.68 14.23
N PRO A 50 -7.82 -11.97 13.15
CA PRO A 50 -8.92 -10.99 13.15
C PRO A 50 -10.26 -11.56 13.63
N GLU A 51 -10.55 -12.82 13.30
CA GLU A 51 -11.76 -13.53 13.69
C GLU A 51 -11.88 -13.71 15.22
N SER A 52 -10.76 -13.68 15.95
CA SER A 52 -10.74 -13.84 17.41
C SER A 52 -11.07 -12.55 18.18
N VAL A 53 -11.14 -11.41 17.49
CA VAL A 53 -11.35 -10.08 18.12
C VAL A 53 -12.65 -9.41 17.65
N VAL A 54 -13.53 -10.17 17.01
CA VAL A 54 -14.86 -9.72 16.56
C VAL A 54 -15.93 -10.68 17.05
N SER A 55 -17.19 -10.24 17.00
CA SER A 55 -18.33 -11.12 17.29
C SER A 55 -18.57 -12.14 16.18
N GLU A 56 -19.23 -13.27 16.48
CA GLU A 56 -19.44 -14.36 15.53
C GLU A 56 -20.15 -13.91 14.23
N ASN A 57 -21.11 -12.98 14.34
CA ASN A 57 -21.83 -12.42 13.19
C ASN A 57 -20.99 -11.44 12.35
N GLU A 58 -19.80 -11.05 12.80
CA GLU A 58 -18.88 -10.15 12.09
C GLU A 58 -17.74 -10.91 11.40
N VAL A 59 -17.53 -12.20 11.71
CA VAL A 59 -16.42 -13.00 11.17
C VAL A 59 -16.36 -12.94 9.65
N ALA A 60 -17.51 -13.02 8.97
CA ALA A 60 -17.57 -12.94 7.51
C ALA A 60 -17.04 -11.61 6.93
N GLN A 61 -17.11 -10.51 7.70
CA GLN A 61 -16.65 -9.19 7.27
C GLN A 61 -15.13 -9.03 7.38
N VAL A 62 -14.46 -9.81 8.25
CA VAL A 62 -13.01 -9.67 8.51
C VAL A 62 -12.17 -10.79 7.92
N LYS A 63 -12.75 -11.99 7.76
CA LYS A 63 -12.07 -13.17 7.26
C LYS A 63 -11.34 -12.87 5.95
N ASN A 64 -10.04 -13.17 5.90
CA ASN A 64 -9.12 -12.95 4.77
C ASN A 64 -8.95 -11.48 4.31
N ARG A 65 -9.52 -10.49 5.00
CA ARG A 65 -9.47 -9.07 4.58
C ARG A 65 -9.07 -8.10 5.68
N ALA A 66 -8.72 -8.61 6.85
CA ALA A 66 -8.39 -7.80 8.00
C ALA A 66 -7.05 -8.19 8.61
N ILE A 67 -6.42 -7.23 9.27
CA ILE A 67 -5.19 -7.41 10.03
C ILE A 67 -5.37 -6.76 11.41
N VAL A 68 -5.01 -7.49 12.46
CA VAL A 68 -4.83 -6.90 13.79
C VAL A 68 -3.43 -6.31 13.85
N ALA A 69 -3.33 -5.00 13.73
CA ALA A 69 -2.07 -4.26 13.74
C ALA A 69 -1.82 -3.56 15.09
N ARG A 70 -0.55 -3.46 15.46
CA ARG A 70 -0.08 -2.62 16.56
C ARG A 70 -0.27 -1.15 16.20
N LYS A 71 -0.81 -0.35 17.12
CA LYS A 71 -0.92 1.11 16.93
C LYS A 71 0.47 1.73 17.06
N LEU A 72 0.91 2.42 16.01
CA LEU A 72 2.21 3.10 15.94
C LEU A 72 2.02 4.61 15.73
N LYS A 73 3.06 5.39 16.00
CA LYS A 73 3.12 6.81 15.61
C LYS A 73 3.68 6.89 14.19
N ALA A 74 2.85 7.30 13.23
CA ALA A 74 3.29 7.47 11.85
C ALA A 74 4.31 8.62 11.74
N LEU A 75 5.31 8.43 10.88
CA LEU A 75 6.17 9.53 10.43
C LEU A 75 5.36 10.37 9.42
N PRO A 76 5.40 11.71 9.48
CA PRO A 76 4.62 12.58 8.59
C PRO A 76 5.29 12.71 7.21
N ILE A 77 5.67 11.59 6.59
CA ILE A 77 6.36 11.51 5.30
C ILE A 77 5.84 10.31 4.50
N GLU A 78 5.92 10.41 3.18
CA GLU A 78 5.71 9.29 2.27
C GLU A 78 7.07 8.77 1.78
N ALA A 79 7.43 7.54 2.17
CA ALA A 79 8.72 6.93 1.81
C ALA A 79 8.64 6.28 0.42
N ILE A 80 8.86 7.08 -0.63
CA ILE A 80 8.72 6.65 -2.02
C ILE A 80 10.08 6.20 -2.58
N VAL A 81 10.14 4.99 -3.16
CA VAL A 81 11.28 4.48 -3.92
C VAL A 81 10.91 4.37 -5.40
N ARG A 82 11.77 4.83 -6.29
CA ARG A 82 11.55 4.79 -7.76
C ARG A 82 12.66 3.98 -8.41
N GLY A 83 12.33 2.78 -8.88
CA GLY A 83 13.23 1.98 -9.73
C GLY A 83 13.18 2.36 -11.21
N TYR A 84 12.07 2.97 -11.64
CA TYR A 84 11.83 3.45 -13.00
C TYR A 84 11.25 4.87 -12.95
N LEU A 85 11.52 5.64 -14.00
CA LEU A 85 11.04 7.01 -14.11
C LEU A 85 9.69 7.05 -14.85
N SER A 86 8.62 7.31 -14.11
CA SER A 86 7.25 7.39 -14.62
C SER A 86 6.39 8.34 -13.77
N GLY A 87 5.17 8.64 -14.22
CA GLY A 87 4.19 9.44 -13.51
C GLY A 87 4.70 10.85 -13.15
N SER A 88 4.49 11.27 -11.90
CA SER A 88 4.93 12.61 -11.44
C SER A 88 6.44 12.82 -11.54
N GLY A 89 7.25 11.78 -11.27
CA GLY A 89 8.70 11.88 -11.40
C GLY A 89 9.14 12.14 -12.85
N TRP A 90 8.49 11.50 -13.83
CA TRP A 90 8.78 11.76 -15.24
C TRP A 90 8.40 13.19 -15.65
N LYS A 91 7.22 13.67 -15.22
CA LYS A 91 6.77 15.04 -15.48
C LYS A 91 7.73 16.09 -14.92
N ASP A 92 8.29 15.86 -13.74
CA ASP A 92 9.29 16.76 -13.14
C ASP A 92 10.60 16.73 -13.93
N TYR A 93 11.11 15.53 -14.24
CA TYR A 93 12.34 15.37 -15.01
C TYR A 93 12.26 16.02 -16.39
N GLN A 94 11.13 15.93 -17.09
CA GLN A 94 10.94 16.59 -18.38
C GLN A 94 11.06 18.12 -18.29
N LYS A 95 10.67 18.71 -17.16
CA LYS A 95 10.69 20.17 -16.96
C LYS A 95 12.04 20.68 -16.48
N THR A 96 12.66 19.98 -15.54
CA THR A 96 13.81 20.50 -14.78
C THR A 96 15.04 19.60 -14.82
N GLN A 97 14.95 18.42 -15.43
CA GLN A 97 15.94 17.34 -15.30
C GLN A 97 16.20 16.94 -13.84
N THR A 98 15.21 17.18 -12.96
CA THR A 98 15.27 16.81 -11.54
C THR A 98 14.02 16.05 -11.11
N VAL A 99 14.13 15.24 -10.05
CA VAL A 99 13.01 14.57 -9.38
C VAL A 99 13.15 14.80 -7.89
N CYS A 100 12.14 15.39 -7.25
CA CYS A 100 12.21 15.75 -5.82
C CYS A 100 13.47 16.59 -5.48
N GLY A 101 13.89 17.47 -6.40
CA GLY A 101 15.10 18.30 -6.26
C GLY A 101 16.43 17.60 -6.61
N ILE A 102 16.41 16.29 -6.87
CA ILE A 102 17.61 15.52 -7.23
C ILE A 102 17.82 15.58 -8.74
N LYS A 103 18.98 16.07 -9.19
CA LYS A 103 19.33 16.09 -10.61
C LYS A 103 19.62 14.68 -11.12
N LEU A 104 18.99 14.34 -12.25
CA LEU A 104 19.17 13.04 -12.90
C LEU A 104 20.04 13.17 -14.17
N PRO A 105 20.64 12.07 -14.65
CA PRO A 105 21.33 12.03 -15.93
C PRO A 105 20.44 12.50 -17.07
N GLN A 106 21.04 13.08 -18.11
CA GLN A 106 20.31 13.47 -19.32
C GLN A 106 19.96 12.26 -20.18
N GLY A 107 18.96 12.43 -21.06
CA GLY A 107 18.60 11.42 -22.05
C GLY A 107 17.81 10.23 -21.51
N LEU A 108 17.39 10.23 -20.24
CA LEU A 108 16.46 9.23 -19.72
C LEU A 108 15.16 9.23 -20.51
N LYS A 109 14.60 8.03 -20.70
CA LYS A 109 13.32 7.78 -21.36
C LYS A 109 12.29 7.32 -20.34
N GLU A 110 11.02 7.57 -20.64
CA GLU A 110 9.93 7.15 -19.77
C GLU A 110 9.87 5.62 -19.63
N SER A 111 9.84 5.13 -18.39
CA SER A 111 9.67 3.72 -18.04
C SER A 111 10.72 2.76 -18.64
N ALA A 112 11.91 3.26 -19.00
CA ALA A 112 13.04 2.46 -19.50
C ALA A 112 13.90 1.91 -18.37
#